data_AF-A0A2V9PBX7-F1
#
_entry.id   AF-A0A2V9PBX7-F1
#
_cell.length_a   1.000
_cell.length_b   1.000
_cell.length_c   1.000
_cell.angle_alpha   90.00
_cell.angle_beta   90.00
_cell.angle_gamma   90.00
#
_symmetry.space_group_name_H-M   'P 1'
#
loop_
_entity.id
_entity.type
_entity.pdbx_description
1 polymer ?
#
loop_
_entity_poly.entity_id
_entity_poly.type
_entity_poly.pdbx_seq_one_letter_code
_entity_poly.pdbx_strand_id
1 'polypeptide(L)'
;MSKTLRRACIWLAGLVSVIAVAASGQSPSSQVGREVAIPTHLQDGDEFTIPTVQLIEFGAKLFSAKFTVQEGAGRPKSKGTGAPISDPSAPLVFPRNFDRISSPDANACSGCHNVPTPGAGGDRVTEVFVLAQRFDRLTFDHNDGIGTRGAVDESGKLVTMENATNDRKTVGMNGSGFVEMLARQMTADLQSQRDATPPGRSTQLMSKGVSFGVLTHNADSTWNVSKVQGLAAPSLSSPGTTPPSLIIRPLHQVGNVVSLRQFSNNA
;
A
#
# COMPACT_ATOMS: atom_id res chain seq x y z
N MET A 1 48.10 79.69 -51.09
CA MET A 1 48.63 79.34 -49.75
C MET A 1 47.59 78.44 -49.08
N SER A 2 47.60 77.14 -49.38
CA SER A 2 48.22 76.08 -48.57
C SER A 2 47.81 76.12 -47.10
N LYS A 3 46.97 75.17 -46.70
CA LYS A 3 47.22 74.27 -45.56
C LYS A 3 46.16 73.16 -45.50
N THR A 4 46.55 72.01 -46.01
CA THR A 4 46.07 70.67 -45.64
C THR A 4 46.27 70.41 -44.14
N LEU A 5 45.31 69.78 -43.46
CA LEU A 5 45.55 68.55 -42.69
C LEU A 5 44.25 67.93 -42.12
N ARG A 6 43.96 66.71 -42.60
CA ARG A 6 43.44 65.52 -41.90
C ARG A 6 42.60 65.72 -40.63
N ARG A 7 41.34 65.23 -40.66
CA ARG A 7 40.81 64.28 -39.65
C ARG A 7 39.84 63.29 -40.30
N ALA A 8 40.21 62.02 -40.24
CA ALA A 8 39.35 60.88 -40.56
C ALA A 8 38.42 60.64 -39.37
N CYS A 9 37.12 60.44 -39.63
CA CYS A 9 36.20 59.85 -38.66
C CYS A 9 35.12 59.03 -39.40
N ILE A 10 35.41 57.73 -39.50
CA ILE A 10 34.55 56.62 -39.05
C ILE A 10 33.13 56.59 -39.65
N TRP A 11 32.99 55.71 -40.64
CA TRP A 11 31.74 55.00 -40.93
C TRP A 11 31.38 54.11 -39.72
N LEU A 12 30.19 54.26 -39.17
CA LEU A 12 29.55 53.24 -38.35
C LEU A 12 28.04 53.29 -38.60
N ALA A 13 27.59 52.42 -39.51
CA ALA A 13 26.20 52.07 -39.68
C ALA A 13 25.68 51.45 -38.37
N GLY A 14 24.69 52.09 -37.75
CA GLY A 14 24.01 51.56 -36.58
C GLY A 14 23.10 50.40 -36.97
N LEU A 15 23.62 49.17 -36.90
CA LEU A 15 22.80 47.97 -36.82
C LEU A 15 22.22 47.90 -35.40
N VAL A 16 20.97 48.32 -35.25
CA VAL A 16 20.19 48.05 -34.04
C VAL A 16 19.86 46.56 -34.04
N SER A 17 20.72 45.76 -33.41
CA SER A 17 20.40 44.38 -33.07
C SER A 17 19.28 44.39 -32.02
N VAL A 18 18.05 44.16 -32.46
CA VAL A 18 16.95 43.76 -31.57
C VAL A 18 17.30 42.39 -31.03
N ILE A 19 17.87 42.34 -29.82
CA ILE A 19 17.99 41.11 -29.05
C ILE A 19 16.57 40.75 -28.63
N ALA A 20 15.91 39.91 -29.43
CA ALA A 20 14.72 39.22 -29.00
C ALA A 20 15.13 38.28 -27.87
N VAL A 21 14.91 38.71 -26.62
CA VAL A 21 14.93 37.81 -25.48
C VAL A 21 13.77 36.85 -25.71
N ALA A 22 14.06 35.70 -26.31
CA ALA A 22 13.15 34.57 -26.26
C ALA A 22 13.00 34.21 -24.79
N ALA A 23 11.91 34.67 -24.17
CA ALA A 23 11.50 34.17 -22.89
C ALA A 23 11.27 32.67 -23.07
N SER A 24 12.25 31.87 -22.66
CA SER A 24 12.12 30.43 -22.53
C SER A 24 10.93 30.19 -21.63
N GLY A 25 9.77 29.90 -22.23
CA GLY A 25 8.58 29.54 -21.49
C GLY A 25 8.95 28.37 -20.59
N GLN A 26 8.86 28.58 -19.27
CA GLN A 26 8.96 27.49 -18.32
C GLN A 26 7.98 26.41 -18.79
N SER A 27 8.45 25.17 -18.97
CA SER A 27 7.54 24.05 -19.20
C SER A 27 6.47 24.11 -18.10
N PRO A 28 5.17 24.01 -18.42
CA PRO A 28 4.12 24.01 -17.40
C PRO A 28 4.27 22.87 -16.37
N SER A 29 5.19 21.94 -16.62
CA SER A 29 5.64 20.89 -15.71
C SER A 29 6.68 21.31 -14.65
N SER A 30 7.42 22.41 -14.82
CA SER A 30 8.50 22.82 -13.91
C SER A 30 8.14 24.10 -13.14
N GLN A 31 7.20 23.98 -12.21
CA GLN A 31 6.87 25.04 -11.25
C GLN A 31 7.59 24.77 -9.92
N VAL A 32 8.26 25.78 -9.36
CA VAL A 32 8.85 25.69 -8.01
C VAL A 32 7.73 25.35 -7.01
N GLY A 33 7.97 24.33 -6.17
CA GLY A 33 7.00 23.84 -5.19
C GLY A 33 6.03 22.79 -5.72
N ARG A 34 6.11 22.40 -7.00
CA ARG A 34 5.39 21.23 -7.53
C ARG A 34 6.16 19.96 -7.20
N GLU A 35 5.57 19.10 -6.38
CA GLU A 35 6.18 17.86 -5.91
C GLU A 35 5.31 16.67 -6.36
N VAL A 36 5.37 16.33 -7.65
CA VAL A 36 4.58 15.25 -8.25
C VAL A 36 5.53 14.17 -8.75
N ALA A 37 5.56 13.02 -8.08
CA ALA A 37 6.40 11.88 -8.43
C ALA A 37 5.89 11.15 -9.70
N ILE A 38 4.58 11.08 -9.92
CA ILE A 38 3.96 10.40 -11.05
C ILE A 38 3.05 11.38 -11.80
N PRO A 39 3.56 12.06 -12.85
CA PRO A 39 2.80 13.09 -13.55
C PRO A 39 1.73 12.54 -14.51
N THR A 40 1.74 11.24 -14.81
CA THR A 40 0.81 10.60 -15.74
C THR A 40 0.34 9.27 -15.16
N HIS A 41 -0.97 9.10 -15.03
CA HIS A 41 -1.59 7.89 -14.53
C HIS A 41 -2.12 7.04 -15.68
N LEU A 42 -1.83 5.74 -15.64
CA LEU A 42 -2.49 4.76 -16.51
C LEU A 42 -3.99 4.69 -16.16
N GLN A 43 -4.82 4.51 -17.17
CA GLN A 43 -6.25 4.26 -17.02
C GLN A 43 -6.52 2.76 -16.95
N ASP A 44 -7.64 2.39 -16.32
CA ASP A 44 -8.11 1.00 -16.30
C ASP A 44 -8.27 0.50 -17.75
N GLY A 45 -7.61 -0.62 -18.07
CA GLY A 45 -7.61 -1.22 -19.40
C GLY A 45 -6.35 -0.92 -20.23
N ASP A 46 -5.54 0.08 -19.86
CA ASP A 46 -4.27 0.36 -20.52
C ASP A 46 -3.31 -0.84 -20.44
N GLU A 47 -3.41 -1.66 -19.38
CA GLU A 47 -2.61 -2.86 -19.18
C GLU A 47 -2.79 -3.93 -20.27
N PHE A 48 -3.87 -3.88 -21.05
CA PHE A 48 -4.12 -4.82 -22.15
C PHE A 48 -3.46 -4.38 -23.47
N THR A 49 -3.05 -3.12 -23.57
CA THR A 49 -2.48 -2.54 -24.81
C THR A 49 -1.01 -2.20 -24.66
N ILE A 50 -0.57 -1.81 -23.47
CA ILE A 50 0.81 -1.46 -23.19
C ILE A 50 1.67 -2.75 -23.16
N PRO A 51 2.82 -2.79 -23.85
CA PRO A 51 3.74 -3.92 -23.77
C PRO A 51 4.14 -4.22 -22.32
N THR A 52 4.21 -5.49 -21.95
CA THR A 52 4.51 -5.93 -20.57
C THR A 52 5.80 -5.32 -20.01
N VAL A 53 6.84 -5.15 -20.83
CA VAL A 53 8.09 -4.51 -20.42
C VAL A 53 7.86 -3.07 -19.96
N GLN A 54 7.04 -2.29 -20.68
CA GLN A 54 6.70 -0.92 -20.31
C GLN A 54 5.83 -0.87 -19.05
N LEU A 55 4.93 -1.84 -18.84
CA LEU A 55 4.17 -1.95 -17.60
C LEU A 55 5.08 -2.26 -16.40
N ILE A 56 6.07 -3.13 -16.58
CA ILE A 56 7.07 -3.42 -15.54
C ILE A 56 7.87 -2.16 -15.20
N GLU A 57 8.33 -1.41 -16.20
CA GLU A 57 9.04 -0.14 -16.00
C GLU A 57 8.17 0.90 -15.31
N PHE A 58 6.90 1.02 -15.67
CA PHE A 58 5.96 1.92 -15.01
C PHE A 58 5.69 1.50 -13.56
N GLY A 59 5.52 0.20 -13.32
CA GLY A 59 5.42 -0.37 -11.97
C GLY A 59 6.64 -0.07 -11.12
N ALA A 60 7.85 -0.15 -11.68
CA ALA A 60 9.08 0.22 -11.00
C ALA A 60 9.11 1.70 -10.62
N LYS A 61 8.61 2.59 -11.49
CA LYS A 61 8.46 4.03 -11.18
C LYS A 61 7.48 4.24 -10.03
N LEU A 62 6.31 3.60 -10.07
CA LEU A 62 5.32 3.66 -8.98
C LEU A 62 5.89 3.15 -7.65
N PHE A 63 6.65 2.06 -7.69
CA PHE A 63 7.22 1.45 -6.50
C PHE A 63 8.20 2.36 -5.75
N SER A 64 8.92 3.20 -6.50
CA SER A 64 9.89 4.16 -5.95
C SER A 64 9.37 5.60 -5.84
N ALA A 65 8.14 5.86 -6.30
CA ALA A 65 7.53 7.17 -6.23
C ALA A 65 7.30 7.58 -4.77
N LYS A 66 7.81 8.76 -4.41
CA LYS A 66 7.52 9.40 -3.12
C LYS A 66 6.26 10.24 -3.27
N PHE A 67 5.11 9.65 -3.00
CA PHE A 67 3.83 10.34 -3.13
C PHE A 67 3.74 11.50 -2.14
N THR A 68 3.28 12.64 -2.63
CA THR A 68 3.08 13.84 -1.81
C THR A 68 1.60 14.13 -1.60
N VAL A 69 1.31 15.09 -0.72
CA VAL A 69 -0.06 15.57 -0.51
C VAL A 69 -0.67 16.18 -1.79
N GLN A 70 0.16 16.65 -2.74
CA GLN A 70 -0.30 17.16 -4.04
C GLN A 70 -0.81 16.02 -4.94
N GLU A 71 -0.35 14.80 -4.70
CA GLU A 71 -0.75 13.57 -5.39
C GLU A 71 -1.81 12.79 -4.60
N GLY A 72 -2.33 13.36 -3.51
CA GLY A 72 -3.33 12.71 -2.65
C GLY A 72 -2.76 11.71 -1.65
N ALA A 73 -1.48 11.81 -1.30
CA ALA A 73 -0.87 10.94 -0.29
C ALA A 73 -1.57 11.06 1.08
N GLY A 74 -1.75 9.91 1.73
CA GLY A 74 -2.37 9.78 3.04
C GLY A 74 -3.87 9.48 3.00
N ARG A 75 -4.42 9.06 4.14
CA ARG A 75 -5.85 8.74 4.30
C ARG A 75 -6.35 9.31 5.63
N PRO A 76 -6.61 10.63 5.73
CA PRO A 76 -6.77 11.31 7.02
C PRO A 76 -7.91 10.80 7.92
N LYS A 77 -8.84 10.03 7.37
CA LYS A 77 -10.00 9.48 8.08
C LYS A 77 -9.95 7.95 8.23
N SER A 78 -8.82 7.33 7.95
CA SER A 78 -8.64 5.88 7.98
C SER A 78 -7.39 5.51 8.78
N LYS A 79 -7.51 4.46 9.59
CA LYS A 79 -6.40 3.71 10.18
C LYS A 79 -5.63 2.95 9.09
N GLY A 80 -4.42 2.47 9.40
CA GLY A 80 -3.66 1.58 8.51
C GLY A 80 -4.30 0.19 8.33
N THR A 81 -5.29 -0.17 9.15
CA THR A 81 -6.16 -1.34 8.86
C THR A 81 -7.15 -1.10 7.71
N GLY A 82 -7.32 0.15 7.27
CA GLY A 82 -8.35 0.58 6.34
C GLY A 82 -9.70 0.92 7.00
N ALA A 83 -9.84 0.68 8.31
CA ALA A 83 -11.04 1.06 9.07
C ALA A 83 -11.07 2.57 9.36
N PRO A 84 -12.25 3.18 9.57
CA PRO A 84 -12.35 4.57 10.00
C PRO A 84 -11.58 4.84 11.31
N ILE A 85 -11.05 6.06 11.45
CA ILE A 85 -10.55 6.55 12.74
C ILE A 85 -11.69 6.61 13.76
N SER A 86 -11.37 6.39 15.03
CA SER A 86 -12.37 6.40 16.10
C SER A 86 -12.77 7.80 16.55
N ASP A 87 -11.91 8.80 16.35
CA ASP A 87 -12.28 10.22 16.52
C ASP A 87 -12.23 11.00 15.18
N PRO A 88 -13.38 11.14 14.49
CA PRO A 88 -13.48 11.90 13.26
C PRO A 88 -13.12 13.39 13.38
N SER A 89 -13.14 13.96 14.60
CA SER A 89 -12.77 15.37 14.84
C SER A 89 -11.25 15.61 14.80
N ALA A 90 -10.46 14.54 14.86
CA ALA A 90 -9.00 14.57 14.88
C ALA A 90 -8.38 13.78 13.71
N PRO A 91 -8.52 14.25 12.46
CA PRO A 91 -8.01 13.54 11.29
C PRO A 91 -6.48 13.39 11.30
N LEU A 92 -5.98 12.37 10.63
CA LEU A 92 -4.55 12.11 10.41
C LEU A 92 -4.02 13.03 9.31
N VAL A 93 -3.89 14.31 9.65
CA VAL A 93 -3.19 15.36 8.91
C VAL A 93 -1.95 15.78 9.68
N PHE A 94 -1.01 16.50 9.06
CA PHE A 94 0.20 16.98 9.74
C PHE A 94 -0.12 17.66 11.08
N PRO A 95 0.58 17.32 12.18
CA PRO A 95 1.74 16.42 12.30
C PRO A 95 1.40 14.95 12.66
N ARG A 96 0.14 14.53 12.54
CA ARG A 96 -0.35 13.19 12.92
C ARG A 96 -0.35 12.17 11.77
N ASN A 97 -0.06 12.61 10.56
CA ASN A 97 -0.15 11.79 9.34
C ASN A 97 1.14 11.02 9.01
N PHE A 98 2.18 11.15 9.83
CA PHE A 98 3.47 10.50 9.61
C PHE A 98 4.12 10.17 10.95
N ASP A 99 4.18 8.90 11.30
CA ASP A 99 4.84 8.41 12.51
C ASP A 99 5.32 6.98 12.33
N ARG A 100 6.37 6.60 13.07
CA ARG A 100 7.06 5.33 12.87
C ARG A 100 6.27 4.10 13.34
N ILE A 101 5.26 4.27 14.19
CA ILE A 101 4.67 3.17 14.96
C ILE A 101 3.27 2.81 14.43
N SER A 102 2.38 3.80 14.26
CA SER A 102 0.95 3.58 13.96
C SER A 102 0.45 4.16 12.64
N SER A 103 1.26 4.96 11.94
CA SER A 103 0.90 5.70 10.73
C SER A 103 1.94 5.40 9.64
N PRO A 104 1.79 5.89 8.39
CA PRO A 104 2.84 5.74 7.39
C PRO A 104 4.17 6.32 7.88
N ASP A 105 5.23 5.55 7.71
CA ASP A 105 6.62 5.89 8.05
C ASP A 105 7.52 5.98 6.81
N ALA A 106 6.94 5.78 5.63
CA ALA A 106 7.52 5.97 4.32
C ALA A 106 6.47 6.48 3.32
N ASN A 107 6.90 7.29 2.35
CA ASN A 107 6.04 7.82 1.28
C ASN A 107 6.19 7.05 -0.05
N ALA A 108 6.92 5.94 -0.04
CA ALA A 108 7.18 5.08 -1.20
C ALA A 108 7.29 3.62 -0.75
N CYS A 109 6.91 2.67 -1.60
CA CYS A 109 7.06 1.24 -1.30
C CYS A 109 8.54 0.88 -1.09
N SER A 110 9.43 1.46 -1.91
CA SER A 110 10.88 1.31 -1.76
C SER A 110 11.48 2.02 -0.53
N GLY A 111 10.66 2.68 0.31
CA GLY A 111 11.13 3.17 1.60
C GLY A 111 11.45 2.01 2.55
N CYS A 112 10.62 0.96 2.53
CA CYS A 112 10.78 -0.21 3.40
C CYS A 112 11.26 -1.46 2.64
N HIS A 113 10.85 -1.62 1.38
CA HIS A 113 11.13 -2.80 0.55
C HIS A 113 12.30 -2.54 -0.41
N ASN A 114 13.54 -2.53 0.10
CA ASN A 114 14.68 -1.97 -0.64
C ASN A 114 16.05 -2.65 -0.47
N VAL A 115 16.17 -3.71 0.34
CA VAL A 115 17.45 -4.41 0.54
C VAL A 115 17.39 -5.84 0.01
N PRO A 116 18.33 -6.25 -0.88
CA PRO A 116 19.45 -5.47 -1.42
C PRO A 116 19.07 -4.54 -2.59
N THR A 117 17.85 -4.63 -3.09
CA THR A 117 17.35 -3.81 -4.20
C THR A 117 15.88 -3.41 -3.94
N PRO A 118 15.36 -2.35 -4.59
CA PRO A 118 13.93 -2.07 -4.59
C PRO A 118 13.09 -3.31 -4.90
N GLY A 119 12.00 -3.50 -4.16
CA GLY A 119 11.11 -4.66 -4.25
C GLY A 119 11.51 -5.83 -3.35
N ALA A 120 12.74 -5.85 -2.83
CA ALA A 120 13.19 -6.86 -1.89
C ALA A 120 12.69 -6.57 -0.46
N GLY A 121 13.26 -7.25 0.54
CA GLY A 121 12.89 -7.03 1.93
C GLY A 121 13.47 -5.72 2.47
N GLY A 122 13.44 -5.59 3.79
CA GLY A 122 14.06 -4.48 4.49
C GLY A 122 15.13 -4.93 5.49
N ASP A 123 15.94 -3.98 5.93
CA ASP A 123 16.81 -4.14 7.09
C ASP A 123 16.05 -3.84 8.40
N ARG A 124 16.78 -3.79 9.52
CA ARG A 124 16.20 -3.55 10.85
C ARG A 124 15.55 -2.18 10.99
N VAL A 125 16.08 -1.14 10.34
CA VAL A 125 15.53 0.22 10.43
C VAL A 125 14.15 0.29 9.79
N THR A 126 13.93 -0.54 8.77
CA THR A 126 12.67 -0.65 8.02
C THR A 126 11.70 -1.72 8.55
N GLU A 127 11.96 -2.34 9.71
CA GLU A 127 11.02 -3.31 10.32
C GLU A 127 9.63 -2.71 10.57
N VAL A 128 8.57 -3.50 10.50
CA VAL A 128 7.20 -3.01 10.72
C VAL A 128 6.69 -3.33 12.12
N PHE A 129 6.04 -2.35 12.74
CA PHE A 129 5.40 -2.48 14.05
C PHE A 129 3.96 -2.99 13.88
N VAL A 130 3.82 -4.28 13.57
CA VAL A 130 2.50 -4.86 13.33
C VAL A 130 1.63 -4.71 14.58
N LEU A 131 0.32 -4.59 14.37
CA LEU A 131 -0.74 -4.31 15.33
C LEU A 131 -0.92 -2.82 15.64
N ALA A 132 0.11 -1.98 15.60
CA ALA A 132 -0.07 -0.56 15.92
C ALA A 132 -0.87 0.22 14.87
N GLN A 133 -0.96 -0.28 13.63
CA GLN A 133 -1.80 0.30 12.57
C GLN A 133 -3.31 0.26 12.88
N ARG A 134 -3.73 -0.41 13.97
CA ARG A 134 -5.11 -0.41 14.48
C ARG A 134 -5.46 0.83 15.29
N PHE A 135 -4.45 1.56 15.76
CA PHE A 135 -4.64 2.83 16.46
C PHE A 135 -4.89 3.96 15.45
N ASP A 136 -5.62 4.99 15.87
CA ASP A 136 -5.75 6.25 15.12
C ASP A 136 -4.36 6.90 15.01
N ARG A 137 -3.74 7.08 16.17
CA ARG A 137 -2.34 7.47 16.39
C ARG A 137 -1.98 7.01 17.79
N LEU A 138 -0.93 6.23 17.92
CA LEU A 138 -0.52 5.69 19.21
C LEU A 138 0.15 6.78 20.05
N THR A 139 -0.48 7.18 21.17
CA THR A 139 0.04 8.25 22.05
C THR A 139 0.59 7.74 23.38
N PHE A 140 0.20 6.53 23.82
CA PHE A 140 0.44 6.02 25.17
C PHE A 140 -0.12 6.92 26.29
N ASP A 141 -1.05 7.82 25.96
CA ASP A 141 -1.73 8.63 26.96
C ASP A 141 -2.83 7.80 27.62
N HIS A 142 -2.54 7.28 28.82
CA HIS A 142 -3.49 6.47 29.58
C HIS A 142 -4.69 7.25 30.13
N ASN A 143 -4.72 8.58 29.97
CA ASN A 143 -5.89 9.39 30.28
C ASN A 143 -6.79 9.62 29.05
N ASP A 144 -6.40 9.15 27.86
CA ASP A 144 -7.22 9.28 26.66
C ASP A 144 -8.34 8.22 26.66
N GLY A 145 -9.59 8.68 26.75
CA GLY A 145 -10.77 7.81 26.76
C GLY A 145 -11.12 7.20 25.40
N ILE A 146 -10.45 7.59 24.31
CA ILE A 146 -10.72 7.07 22.98
C ILE A 146 -9.97 5.75 22.79
N GLY A 147 -10.73 4.65 22.66
CA GLY A 147 -10.19 3.29 22.70
C GLY A 147 -9.01 3.01 21.75
N THR A 148 -9.01 3.58 20.53
CA THR A 148 -7.91 3.37 19.57
C THR A 148 -6.86 4.48 19.58
N ARG A 149 -6.65 5.18 20.70
CA ARG A 149 -5.50 6.08 20.89
C ARG A 149 -4.39 5.52 21.78
N GLY A 150 -4.56 4.29 22.24
CA GLY A 150 -3.50 3.54 22.91
C GLY A 150 -3.39 3.84 24.40
N ALA A 151 -4.51 4.12 25.07
CA ALA A 151 -4.58 4.10 26.53
C ALA A 151 -4.61 2.66 27.05
N VAL A 152 -5.54 1.86 26.51
CA VAL A 152 -5.73 0.43 26.82
C VAL A 152 -5.95 -0.39 25.55
N ASP A 153 -5.64 -1.68 25.61
CA ASP A 153 -5.86 -2.64 24.54
C ASP A 153 -7.30 -3.18 24.60
N GLU A 154 -7.62 -4.08 23.67
CA GLU A 154 -8.93 -4.71 23.54
C GLU A 154 -9.31 -5.59 24.76
N SER A 155 -8.36 -5.88 25.65
CA SER A 155 -8.56 -6.61 26.92
C SER A 155 -8.65 -5.68 28.14
N GLY A 156 -8.54 -4.36 27.95
CA GLY A 156 -8.54 -3.35 29.00
C GLY A 156 -7.18 -3.20 29.71
N LYS A 157 -6.11 -3.83 29.21
CA LYS A 157 -4.76 -3.66 29.77
C LYS A 157 -4.11 -2.41 29.19
N LEU A 158 -3.28 -1.74 29.98
CA LEU A 158 -2.51 -0.59 29.50
C LEU A 158 -1.66 -0.96 28.26
N VAL A 159 -1.75 -0.12 27.23
CA VAL A 159 -0.91 -0.24 26.04
C VAL A 159 0.46 0.36 26.34
N THR A 160 1.52 -0.43 26.21
CA THR A 160 2.89 -0.01 26.46
C THR A 160 3.77 -0.27 25.25
N MET A 161 4.99 0.28 25.22
CA MET A 161 5.92 0.04 24.12
C MET A 161 6.17 -1.47 23.89
N GLU A 162 6.14 -2.27 24.96
CA GLU A 162 6.40 -3.70 24.93
C GLU A 162 5.22 -4.55 24.42
N ASN A 163 4.00 -3.99 24.41
CA ASN A 163 2.79 -4.76 24.08
C ASN A 163 1.95 -4.14 22.95
N ALA A 164 2.22 -2.90 22.55
CA ALA A 164 1.46 -2.21 21.52
C ALA A 164 1.70 -2.79 20.12
N THR A 165 2.89 -3.34 19.91
CA THR A 165 3.42 -3.73 18.60
C THR A 165 3.90 -5.18 18.61
N ASN A 166 4.10 -5.68 17.39
CA ASN A 166 4.71 -6.98 17.15
C ASN A 166 5.69 -6.82 15.99
N ASP A 167 6.96 -6.59 16.33
CA ASP A 167 7.99 -6.20 15.38
C ASP A 167 8.25 -7.31 14.37
N ARG A 168 8.24 -6.97 13.08
CA ARG A 168 8.45 -7.92 12.00
C ARG A 168 9.40 -7.38 10.97
N LYS A 169 10.23 -8.29 10.44
CA LYS A 169 11.03 -8.03 9.27
C LYS A 169 10.15 -7.66 8.08
N THR A 170 10.54 -6.61 7.37
CA THR A 170 9.91 -6.23 6.11
C THR A 170 10.16 -7.30 5.05
N VAL A 171 9.06 -7.78 4.49
CA VAL A 171 9.03 -8.91 3.55
C VAL A 171 9.47 -8.47 2.15
N GLY A 172 10.00 -9.41 1.36
CA GLY A 172 10.23 -9.16 -0.06
C GLY A 172 8.91 -9.15 -0.84
N MET A 173 8.76 -8.19 -1.75
CA MET A 173 7.60 -8.06 -2.64
C MET A 173 7.82 -8.70 -4.01
N ASN A 174 9.08 -8.95 -4.39
CA ASN A 174 9.41 -9.63 -5.63
C ASN A 174 8.73 -11.01 -5.72
N GLY A 175 7.99 -11.25 -6.80
CA GLY A 175 7.27 -12.49 -7.03
C GLY A 175 5.97 -12.67 -6.21
N SER A 176 5.62 -11.70 -5.36
CA SER A 176 4.38 -11.75 -4.54
C SER A 176 3.11 -11.91 -5.39
N GLY A 177 3.10 -11.40 -6.62
CA GLY A 177 2.00 -11.60 -7.57
C GLY A 177 1.74 -13.06 -7.91
N PHE A 178 2.79 -13.90 -7.99
CA PHE A 178 2.63 -15.34 -8.21
C PHE A 178 2.06 -16.04 -6.97
N VAL A 179 2.45 -15.60 -5.78
CA VAL A 179 1.90 -16.12 -4.51
C VAL A 179 0.42 -15.79 -4.42
N GLU A 180 0.02 -14.57 -4.75
CA GLU A 180 -1.39 -14.20 -4.79
C GLU A 180 -2.16 -14.97 -5.87
N MET A 181 -1.59 -15.14 -7.07
CA MET A 181 -2.22 -15.93 -8.13
C MET A 181 -2.47 -17.38 -7.68
N LEU A 182 -1.49 -18.01 -7.03
CA LEU A 182 -1.63 -19.35 -6.48
C LEU A 182 -2.73 -19.39 -5.40
N ALA A 183 -2.74 -18.42 -4.48
CA ALA A 183 -3.78 -18.33 -3.46
C ALA A 183 -5.19 -18.20 -4.07
N ARG A 184 -5.35 -17.42 -5.15
CA ARG A 184 -6.62 -17.29 -5.87
C ARG A 184 -7.06 -18.61 -6.52
N GLN A 185 -6.14 -19.32 -7.17
CA GLN A 185 -6.42 -20.63 -7.78
C GLN A 185 -6.82 -21.66 -6.72
N MET A 186 -6.05 -21.74 -5.63
CA MET A 186 -6.35 -22.66 -4.53
C MET A 186 -7.67 -22.30 -3.84
N THR A 187 -7.96 -21.01 -3.66
CA THR A 187 -9.26 -20.55 -3.13
C THR A 187 -10.41 -21.01 -4.00
N ALA A 188 -10.29 -20.89 -5.33
CA ALA A 188 -11.33 -21.35 -6.25
C ALA A 188 -11.55 -22.88 -6.15
N ASP A 189 -10.47 -23.66 -6.05
CA ASP A 189 -10.55 -25.12 -5.85
C ASP A 189 -11.29 -25.46 -4.53
N LEU A 190 -10.94 -24.79 -3.43
CA LEU A 190 -11.55 -25.00 -2.11
C LEU A 190 -13.04 -24.62 -2.09
N GLN A 191 -13.39 -23.50 -2.73
CA GLN A 191 -14.78 -23.06 -2.84
C GLN A 191 -15.60 -24.03 -3.69
N SER A 192 -15.04 -24.54 -4.79
CA SER A 192 -15.70 -25.57 -5.60
C SER A 192 -15.98 -26.85 -4.80
N GLN A 193 -15.05 -27.28 -3.93
CA GLN A 193 -15.25 -28.45 -3.06
C GLN A 193 -16.31 -28.21 -1.99
N ARG A 194 -16.29 -27.03 -1.36
CA ARG A 194 -17.34 -26.60 -0.44
C ARG A 194 -18.70 -26.64 -1.12
N ASP A 195 -18.84 -25.99 -2.27
CA ASP A 195 -20.12 -25.83 -2.97
C ASP A 195 -20.65 -27.17 -3.49
N ALA A 196 -19.77 -28.13 -3.77
CA ALA A 196 -20.13 -29.50 -4.12
C ALA A 196 -20.50 -30.39 -2.91
N THR A 197 -20.35 -29.92 -1.66
CA THR A 197 -20.63 -30.71 -0.45
C THR A 197 -22.11 -30.62 -0.05
N PRO A 198 -22.91 -31.69 -0.17
CA PRO A 198 -24.32 -31.67 0.19
C PRO A 198 -24.53 -31.57 1.71
N PRO A 199 -25.68 -31.07 2.19
CA PRO A 199 -26.05 -31.14 3.60
C PRO A 199 -25.97 -32.58 4.13
N GLY A 200 -25.48 -32.74 5.36
CA GLY A 200 -25.26 -34.03 6.01
C GLY A 200 -23.98 -34.77 5.55
N ARG A 201 -23.09 -34.11 4.79
CA ARG A 201 -21.84 -34.70 4.29
C ARG A 201 -20.63 -33.88 4.70
N SER A 202 -19.47 -34.53 4.60
CA SER A 202 -18.17 -33.89 4.76
C SER A 202 -17.34 -34.08 3.49
N THR A 203 -16.51 -33.10 3.18
CA THR A 203 -15.51 -33.20 2.13
C THR A 203 -14.11 -32.92 2.68
N GLN A 204 -13.10 -33.58 2.10
CA GLN A 204 -11.72 -33.21 2.34
C GLN A 204 -11.40 -31.99 1.48
N LEU A 205 -10.84 -30.96 2.11
CA LEU A 205 -10.38 -29.76 1.42
C LEU A 205 -8.93 -29.95 0.97
N MET A 206 -8.69 -29.95 -0.34
CA MET A 206 -7.35 -30.06 -0.92
C MET A 206 -7.18 -29.17 -2.14
N SER A 207 -6.01 -28.56 -2.30
CA SER A 207 -5.66 -27.93 -3.58
C SER A 207 -4.15 -27.99 -3.80
N LYS A 208 -3.73 -28.24 -5.04
CA LYS A 208 -2.32 -28.33 -5.46
C LYS A 208 -1.47 -29.24 -4.56
N GLY A 209 -2.04 -30.36 -4.09
CA GLY A 209 -1.37 -31.31 -3.20
C GLY A 209 -1.29 -30.90 -1.72
N VAL A 210 -1.86 -29.76 -1.34
CA VAL A 210 -1.93 -29.26 0.04
C VAL A 210 -3.30 -29.59 0.64
N SER A 211 -3.32 -30.17 1.84
CA SER A 211 -4.53 -30.43 2.61
C SER A 211 -4.88 -29.27 3.52
N PHE A 212 -6.16 -28.89 3.54
CA PHE A 212 -6.75 -27.90 4.44
C PHE A 212 -7.71 -28.55 5.44
N GLY A 213 -7.61 -29.87 5.63
CA GLY A 213 -8.44 -30.63 6.56
C GLY A 213 -9.81 -30.98 5.98
N VAL A 214 -10.83 -31.00 6.84
CA VAL A 214 -12.18 -31.49 6.50
C VAL A 214 -13.21 -30.41 6.80
N LEU A 215 -14.08 -30.17 5.83
CA LEU A 215 -15.25 -29.32 5.98
C LEU A 215 -16.49 -30.20 6.06
N THR A 216 -17.39 -29.89 7.00
CA THR A 216 -18.68 -30.58 7.11
C THR A 216 -19.81 -29.60 6.84
N HIS A 217 -20.71 -29.96 5.94
CA HIS A 217 -22.00 -29.33 5.77
C HIS A 217 -23.00 -30.16 6.57
N ASN A 218 -23.44 -29.66 7.72
CA ASN A 218 -24.33 -30.38 8.62
C ASN A 218 -25.71 -30.61 7.97
N ALA A 219 -26.48 -31.56 8.50
CA ALA A 219 -27.82 -31.87 7.97
C ALA A 219 -28.82 -30.69 8.12
N ASP A 220 -28.57 -29.81 9.08
CA ASP A 220 -29.33 -28.56 9.30
C ASP A 220 -28.86 -27.40 8.40
N SER A 221 -28.02 -27.69 7.40
CA SER A 221 -27.41 -26.72 6.47
C SER A 221 -26.43 -25.72 7.10
N THR A 222 -26.02 -25.91 8.36
CA THR A 222 -24.92 -25.14 8.95
C THR A 222 -23.57 -25.72 8.54
N TRP A 223 -22.49 -24.92 8.59
CA TRP A 223 -21.14 -25.40 8.28
C TRP A 223 -20.30 -25.58 9.53
N ASN A 224 -19.62 -26.71 9.62
CA ASN A 224 -18.64 -26.99 10.66
C ASN A 224 -17.23 -26.97 10.07
N VAL A 225 -16.48 -25.95 10.50
CA VAL A 225 -15.09 -25.67 10.10
C VAL A 225 -14.05 -26.12 11.13
N SER A 226 -14.46 -26.79 12.21
CA SER A 226 -13.54 -27.15 13.33
C SER A 226 -12.38 -28.07 12.92
N LYS A 227 -12.52 -28.78 11.79
CA LYS A 227 -11.48 -29.65 11.23
C LYS A 227 -10.80 -29.03 10.00
N VAL A 228 -11.11 -27.78 9.65
CA VAL A 228 -10.43 -27.01 8.61
C VAL A 228 -9.16 -26.40 9.22
N GLN A 229 -8.07 -26.44 8.47
CA GLN A 229 -6.74 -26.03 8.93
C GLN A 229 -6.08 -25.10 7.92
N GLY A 230 -5.12 -24.30 8.36
CA GLY A 230 -4.29 -23.46 7.48
C GLY A 230 -4.99 -22.24 6.87
N LEU A 231 -6.22 -21.94 7.27
CA LEU A 231 -6.96 -20.74 6.86
C LEU A 231 -7.16 -19.79 8.04
N ALA A 232 -7.03 -18.49 7.79
CA ALA A 232 -7.22 -17.48 8.82
C ALA A 232 -8.69 -17.38 9.27
N ALA A 233 -8.91 -16.97 10.52
CA ALA A 233 -10.25 -16.91 11.12
C ALA A 233 -11.30 -16.15 10.28
N PRO A 234 -11.00 -14.99 9.64
CA PRO A 234 -11.96 -14.32 8.77
C PRO A 234 -12.42 -15.15 7.57
N SER A 235 -11.63 -16.13 7.13
CA SER A 235 -11.97 -17.02 6.02
C SER A 235 -12.82 -18.23 6.46
N LEU A 236 -12.92 -18.48 7.76
CA LEU A 236 -13.65 -19.59 8.37
C LEU A 236 -14.99 -19.17 9.01
N SER A 237 -15.24 -17.87 9.16
CA SER A 237 -16.50 -17.35 9.68
C SER A 237 -17.68 -17.85 8.84
N SER A 238 -18.68 -18.42 9.51
CA SER A 238 -19.83 -19.08 8.89
C SER A 238 -21.06 -18.96 9.81
N PRO A 239 -21.68 -17.77 9.91
CA PRO A 239 -22.85 -17.58 10.76
C PRO A 239 -24.09 -18.28 10.18
N GLY A 240 -24.70 -19.17 10.95
CA GLY A 240 -25.88 -19.93 10.55
C GLY A 240 -25.58 -20.83 9.34
N THR A 241 -26.33 -20.63 8.26
CA THR A 241 -26.21 -21.37 7.00
C THR A 241 -25.29 -20.69 5.98
N THR A 242 -24.71 -19.54 6.32
CA THR A 242 -23.80 -18.81 5.42
C THR A 242 -22.51 -19.60 5.23
N PRO A 243 -22.12 -19.98 4.00
CA PRO A 243 -20.91 -20.77 3.78
C PRO A 243 -19.64 -20.01 4.19
N PRO A 244 -18.63 -20.68 4.78
CA PRO A 244 -17.33 -20.07 5.02
C PRO A 244 -16.68 -19.69 3.68
N SER A 245 -16.01 -18.53 3.61
CA SER A 245 -15.44 -18.06 2.34
C SER A 245 -14.27 -18.93 1.84
N LEU A 246 -13.53 -19.57 2.75
CA LEU A 246 -12.35 -20.40 2.48
C LEU A 246 -11.23 -19.68 1.70
N ILE A 247 -11.23 -18.35 1.72
CA ILE A 247 -10.23 -17.55 1.02
C ILE A 247 -8.85 -17.77 1.64
N ILE A 248 -7.89 -18.19 0.83
CA ILE A 248 -6.48 -18.18 1.20
C ILE A 248 -5.98 -16.74 1.16
N ARG A 249 -5.39 -16.29 2.26
CA ARG A 249 -4.88 -14.93 2.45
C ARG A 249 -3.35 -14.98 2.43
N PRO A 250 -2.70 -14.64 1.30
CA PRO A 250 -1.28 -14.92 1.11
C PRO A 250 -0.33 -13.90 1.76
N LEU A 251 -0.86 -12.76 2.22
CA LEU A 251 -0.05 -11.63 2.64
C LEU A 251 -0.23 -11.33 4.13
N HIS A 252 0.78 -10.67 4.69
CA HIS A 252 1.03 -10.50 6.13
C HIS A 252 1.31 -11.82 6.85
N GLN A 253 1.92 -11.71 8.03
CA GLN A 253 2.11 -12.86 8.90
C GLN A 253 0.74 -13.45 9.28
N VAL A 254 0.66 -14.78 9.32
CA VAL A 254 -0.54 -15.60 9.58
C VAL A 254 -1.72 -15.42 8.60
N GLY A 255 -1.51 -14.77 7.45
CA GLY A 255 -2.49 -14.71 6.37
C GLY A 255 -3.68 -13.80 6.67
N ASN A 256 -3.43 -12.51 6.88
CA ASN A 256 -4.48 -11.54 7.18
C ASN A 256 -4.94 -10.72 5.97
N VAL A 257 -4.10 -10.60 4.94
CA VAL A 257 -4.37 -9.77 3.76
C VAL A 257 -4.60 -10.65 2.53
N VAL A 258 -5.66 -10.34 1.79
CA VAL A 258 -6.13 -11.18 0.67
C VAL A 258 -5.41 -10.91 -0.65
N SER A 259 -4.93 -9.68 -0.85
CA SER A 259 -4.37 -9.25 -2.13
C SER A 259 -3.32 -8.15 -1.98
N LEU A 260 -2.47 -8.02 -3.00
CA LEU A 260 -1.50 -6.95 -3.15
C LEU A 260 -2.18 -5.59 -3.21
N ARG A 261 -3.39 -5.50 -3.78
CA ARG A 261 -4.17 -4.26 -3.74
C ARG A 261 -4.54 -3.89 -2.31
N GLN A 262 -5.04 -4.84 -1.51
CA GLN A 262 -5.34 -4.56 -0.11
C GLN A 262 -4.07 -4.22 0.67
N PHE A 263 -2.98 -4.96 0.45
CA PHE A 263 -1.68 -4.68 1.04
C PHE A 263 -1.24 -3.24 0.75
N SER A 264 -1.16 -2.86 -0.52
CA SER A 264 -0.65 -1.56 -0.96
C SER A 264 -1.53 -0.38 -0.53
N ASN A 265 -2.83 -0.60 -0.29
CA ASN A 265 -3.74 0.44 0.19
C ASN A 265 -3.64 0.67 1.71
N ASN A 266 -3.15 -0.31 2.46
CA ASN A 266 -3.17 -0.34 3.92
C ASN A 266 -1.77 -0.21 4.54
N ALA A 267 -0.74 -0.65 3.82
CA ALA A 267 0.67 -0.57 4.21
C ALA A 267 1.22 0.85 4.09
#